data_AF-A0A178ZTH8-F1
#
_entry.id   AF-A0A178ZTH8-F1
#
_cell.length_a   1.000
_cell.length_b   1.000
_cell.length_c   1.000
_cell.angle_alpha   90.00
_cell.angle_beta   90.00
_cell.angle_gamma   90.00
#
_symmetry.space_group_name_H-M   'P 1'
#
loop_
_entity.id
_entity.type
_entity.pdbx_description
1 polymer ?
#
loop_
_entity_poly.entity_id
_entity_poly.type
_entity_poly.pdbx_seq_one_letter_code
_entity_poly.pdbx_strand_id
1 'polypeptide(L)'
;MVHKILFWAGFGIATRFVQLGIEMRPFFQRGTLWVYPLFASIGGSFGYWLTGVENRQVKLLQQRKEIIIEKRRRRAEREAAAGSPAETAGVLASTS
;
A
#
# COMPACT_ATOMS: atom_id res chain seq x y z
N MET A 1 1.68 4.61 9.63
CA MET A 1 2.94 3.90 9.99
C MET A 1 2.94 3.49 11.45
N VAL A 2 2.82 4.42 12.40
CA VAL A 2 2.81 4.12 13.85
C VAL A 2 1.74 3.09 14.25
N HIS A 3 0.50 3.22 13.76
CA HIS A 3 -0.56 2.26 14.06
C HIS A 3 -0.24 0.82 13.62
N LYS A 4 0.47 0.64 12.48
CA LYS A 4 0.87 -0.69 11.99
C LYS A 4 1.95 -1.28 12.88
N ILE A 5 2.95 -0.47 13.26
CA ILE A 5 4.02 -0.91 14.15
C ILE A 5 3.46 -1.27 15.53
N LEU A 6 2.56 -0.46 16.08
CA LEU A 6 1.89 -0.75 17.36
C LEU A 6 1.02 -2.01 17.28
N PHE A 7 0.26 -2.17 16.20
CA PHE A 7 -0.54 -3.38 15.98
C PHE A 7 0.35 -4.63 15.94
N TRP A 8 1.42 -4.59 15.15
CA TRP A 8 2.31 -5.75 15.00
C TRP A 8 3.17 -6.02 16.25
N ALA A 9 3.53 -4.98 17.01
CA ALA A 9 4.16 -5.14 18.31
C ALA A 9 3.21 -5.76 19.33
N GLY A 10 1.96 -5.27 19.40
CA GLY A 10 0.91 -5.86 20.22
C GLY A 10 0.59 -7.30 19.81
N PHE A 11 0.62 -7.60 18.50
CA PHE A 11 0.45 -8.96 17.98
C PHE A 11 1.58 -9.89 18.44
N GLY A 12 2.84 -9.43 18.42
CA GLY A 12 3.95 -10.20 18.97
C GLY A 12 3.76 -10.51 20.46
N ILE A 13 3.28 -9.56 21.24
CA ILE A 13 2.91 -9.82 22.64
C ILE A 13 1.76 -10.84 22.71
N ALA A 14 0.72 -10.69 21.90
CA ALA A 14 -0.44 -11.57 21.88
C ALA A 14 -0.07 -13.02 21.54
N THR A 15 0.86 -13.26 20.60
CA THR A 15 1.33 -14.61 20.31
C THR A 15 2.03 -15.25 21.50
N ARG A 16 2.76 -14.47 22.32
CA ARG A 16 3.32 -14.96 23.59
C ARG A 16 2.22 -15.35 24.59
N PHE A 17 1.14 -14.58 24.68
CA PHE A 17 -0.03 -14.95 25.50
C PHE A 17 -0.69 -16.24 25.01
N VAL A 18 -0.86 -16.41 23.70
CA VAL A 18 -1.40 -17.66 23.12
C VAL A 18 -0.49 -18.85 23.46
N GLN A 19 0.83 -18.69 23.29
CA GLN A 19 1.79 -19.73 23.64
C GLN A 19 1.66 -20.15 25.12
N LEU A 20 1.65 -19.18 26.05
CA LEU A 20 1.51 -19.44 27.48
C LEU A 20 0.17 -20.06 27.84
N GLY A 21 -0.90 -19.66 27.14
CA GLY A 21 -2.23 -20.23 27.29
C GLY A 21 -2.27 -21.71 26.90
N ILE A 22 -1.58 -22.09 25.82
CA ILE A 22 -1.46 -23.49 25.40
C ILE A 22 -0.59 -24.29 26.38
N GLU A 23 0.54 -23.73 26.82
CA GLU A 23 1.43 -24.36 27.81
C GLU A 23 0.84 -24.38 29.24
N MET A 24 -0.33 -23.76 29.46
CA MET A 24 -0.94 -23.55 30.77
C MET A 24 0.02 -22.98 31.82
N ARG A 25 0.96 -22.13 31.38
CA ARG A 25 1.91 -21.46 32.27
C ARG A 25 1.39 -20.10 32.70
N PRO A 26 1.69 -19.65 33.92
CA PRO A 26 1.27 -18.34 34.39
C PRO A 26 1.81 -17.22 33.48
N PHE A 27 0.93 -16.30 33.09
CA PHE A 27 1.29 -15.21 32.18
C PHE A 27 2.35 -14.28 32.76
N PHE A 28 2.24 -13.94 34.05
CA PHE A 28 3.13 -12.97 34.69
C PHE A 28 4.10 -13.67 35.66
N GLN A 29 5.28 -14.03 35.16
CA GLN A 29 6.39 -14.55 35.96
C GLN A 29 7.53 -13.54 35.97
N ARG A 30 7.99 -13.12 37.16
CA ARG A 30 8.97 -12.01 37.33
C ARG A 30 10.25 -12.18 36.50
N GLY A 31 10.76 -13.41 36.35
CA GLY A 31 11.95 -13.69 35.54
C GLY A 31 11.74 -13.63 34.03
N THR A 32 10.50 -13.62 33.56
CA THR A 32 10.14 -13.77 32.15
C THR A 32 9.45 -12.53 31.58
N LEU A 33 9.23 -11.48 32.40
CA LEU A 33 8.55 -10.25 31.98
C LEU A 33 9.28 -9.51 30.85
N TRP A 34 10.61 -9.63 30.77
CA TRP A 34 11.42 -9.04 29.70
C TRP A 34 11.16 -9.68 28.32
N VAL A 35 10.56 -10.87 28.28
CA VAL A 35 10.22 -11.55 27.03
C VAL A 35 9.11 -10.80 26.29
N TYR A 36 8.23 -10.09 27.00
CA TYR A 36 7.17 -9.28 26.38
C TYR A 36 7.71 -8.14 25.49
N PRO A 37 8.62 -7.27 25.96
CA PRO A 37 9.24 -6.28 25.08
C PRO A 37 10.10 -6.92 23.98
N LEU A 38 10.70 -8.10 24.19
CA LEU A 38 11.37 -8.84 23.12
C LEU A 38 10.39 -9.22 22.00
N PHE A 39 9.28 -9.87 22.33
CA PHE A 39 8.24 -10.23 21.36
C PHE A 39 7.60 -8.99 20.70
N ALA A 40 7.41 -7.91 21.46
CA ALA A 40 6.96 -6.63 20.94
C ALA A 40 7.94 -6.04 19.93
N SER A 41 9.25 -6.14 20.20
CA SER A 41 10.30 -5.64 19.31
C SER A 41 10.39 -6.45 18.02
N ILE A 42 10.24 -7.78 18.09
CA ILE A 42 10.21 -8.66 16.92
C ILE A 42 8.97 -8.36 16.08
N GLY A 43 7.79 -8.32 16.70
CA GLY A 43 6.54 -7.98 16.03
C GLY A 43 6.57 -6.58 15.41
N GLY A 44 7.02 -5.57 16.16
CA GLY A 44 7.15 -4.21 15.67
C GLY A 44 8.11 -4.08 14.48
N SER A 45 9.25 -4.79 14.53
CA SER A 45 10.21 -4.84 13.42
C SER A 45 9.60 -5.50 12.18
N PHE A 46 8.84 -6.58 12.37
CA PHE A 46 8.09 -7.21 11.28
C PHE A 46 7.06 -6.27 10.67
N GLY A 47 6.30 -5.54 11.49
CA GLY A 47 5.34 -4.55 11.01
C GLY A 47 5.97 -3.40 10.22
N TYR A 48 7.15 -2.96 10.64
CA TYR A 48 7.96 -1.96 9.91
C TYR A 48 8.42 -2.50 8.54
N TRP A 49 8.88 -3.75 8.49
CA TRP A 49 9.26 -4.39 7.23
C TRP A 49 8.08 -4.51 6.26
N LEU A 50 6.91 -4.96 6.74
CA LEU A 50 5.70 -5.11 5.94
C LEU A 50 5.24 -3.77 5.33
N THR A 51 5.37 -2.68 6.10
CA THR A 51 5.06 -1.33 5.58
C THR A 51 5.99 -0.94 4.44
N GLY A 52 7.26 -1.34 4.49
CA GLY A 52 8.19 -1.18 3.37
C GLY A 52 7.73 -1.90 2.10
N VAL A 53 7.23 -3.13 2.24
CA VAL A 53 6.71 -3.92 1.10
C VAL A 53 5.46 -3.28 0.49
N GLU A 54 4.52 -2.84 1.32
CA GLU A 54 3.30 -2.18 0.86
C GLU A 54 3.60 -0.86 0.13
N ASN A 55 4.53 -0.05 0.65
CA ASN A 55 4.95 1.19 0.02
C ASN A 55 5.52 0.97 -1.39
N ARG A 56 6.23 -0.14 -1.63
CA ARG A 56 6.74 -0.49 -2.97
C ARG A 56 5.59 -0.76 -3.95
N GLN A 57 4.56 -1.47 -3.51
CA GLN A 57 3.40 -1.80 -4.34
C GLN A 57 2.58 -0.55 -4.68
N VAL A 58 2.27 0.28 -3.68
CA VAL A 58 1.52 1.52 -3.88
C VAL A 58 2.27 2.48 -4.79
N LYS A 59 3.59 2.60 -4.62
CA LYS A 59 4.43 3.45 -5.48
C LYS A 59 4.37 2.99 -6.94
N LEU A 60 4.47 1.69 -7.21
CA LEU A 60 4.39 1.15 -8.56
C LEU A 60 3.01 1.39 -9.20
N LEU A 61 1.93 1.23 -8.42
CA LEU A 61 0.57 1.50 -8.87
C LEU A 61 0.37 2.98 -9.22
N GLN A 62 0.87 3.89 -8.38
CA GLN A 62 0.81 5.33 -8.64
C GLN A 62 1.57 5.70 -9.92
N GLN A 63 2.79 5.19 -10.10
CA GLN A 63 3.58 5.42 -11.32
C GLN A 63 2.85 4.95 -12.59
N ARG A 64 2.23 3.77 -12.56
CA ARG A 64 1.45 3.28 -13.72
C ARG A 64 0.23 4.16 -14.00
N LYS A 65 -0.47 4.60 -12.95
CA LYS A 65 -1.63 5.50 -13.08
C LYS A 65 -1.22 6.82 -13.73
N GLU A 66 -0.11 7.42 -13.30
CA GLU A 66 0.41 8.67 -13.86
C GLU A 66 0.75 8.52 -15.36
N ILE A 67 1.41 7.43 -15.75
CA ILE A 67 1.72 7.15 -17.16
C ILE A 67 0.44 7.05 -18.01
N ILE A 68 -0.61 6.40 -17.49
CA ILE A 68 -1.88 6.24 -18.22
C ILE A 68 -2.59 7.59 -18.36
N ILE A 69 -2.64 8.38 -17.29
CA ILE A 69 -3.27 9.71 -17.30
C ILE A 69 -2.53 10.63 -18.28
N GLU A 70 -1.19 10.61 -18.27
CA GLU A 70 -0.37 11.38 -19.19
C GLU A 70 -0.64 11.00 -20.65
N LYS A 71 -0.73 9.69 -20.95
CA LYS A 71 -1.09 9.21 -22.30
C LYS A 71 -2.48 9.69 -22.73
N ARG A 72 -3.46 9.67 -21.82
CA ARG A 72 -4.81 10.18 -22.10
C ARG A 72 -4.81 11.68 -22.33
N ARG A 73 -4.07 12.46 -21.53
CA ARG A 73 -3.90 13.89 -21.71
C ARG A 73 -3.34 14.21 -23.09
N ARG A 74 -2.25 13.54 -23.49
CA ARG A 74 -1.64 13.71 -24.82
C ARG A 74 -2.57 13.33 -25.96
N ARG A 75 -3.45 12.33 -25.77
CA ARG A 75 -4.45 11.97 -26.77
C ARG A 75 -5.53 13.06 -26.88
N ALA A 76 -6.03 13.56 -25.76
CA ALA A 76 -6.99 14.66 -25.74
C ALA A 76 -6.44 15.95 -26.35
N GLU A 77 -5.16 16.28 -26.12
CA GLU A 77 -4.48 17.43 -26.76
C GLU A 77 -4.38 17.24 -28.28
N ARG A 78 -4.07 16.03 -28.76
CA ARG A 78 -4.04 15.72 -30.21
C ARG A 78 -5.42 15.75 -30.84
N GLU A 79 -6.44 15.23 -30.15
CA GLU A 79 -7.83 15.27 -30.61
C GLU A 79 -8.37 16.72 -30.61
N ALA A 80 -8.00 17.54 -29.63
CA ALA A 80 -8.32 18.97 -29.60
C ALA A 80 -7.60 19.75 -30.72
N ALA A 81 -6.33 19.44 -31.00
CA ALA A 81 -5.58 20.04 -32.10
C ALA A 81 -6.06 19.54 -33.49
N ALA A 82 -6.54 18.30 -33.58
CA ALA A 82 -7.12 17.70 -34.78
C ALA A 82 -8.63 18.00 -34.94
N GLY A 83 -9.25 18.68 -33.99
CA GLY A 83 -10.64 19.14 -34.03
C GLY A 83 -10.87 20.38 -34.89
N SER A 84 -9.97 20.69 -35.84
CA SER A 84 -10.10 21.84 -36.74
C SER A 84 -10.05 21.49 -38.25
N PRO A 85 -9.41 20.39 -38.71
CA PRO A 85 -9.51 19.95 -40.11
C PRO A 85 -10.57 18.87 -40.38
N ALA A 86 -11.01 18.12 -39.36
CA ALA A 86 -11.92 16.97 -39.54
C ALA A 86 -13.38 17.40 -39.79
N GLU A 87 -13.81 18.49 -39.16
CA GLU A 87 -15.15 19.06 -39.37
C GLU A 87 -15.26 19.65 -40.79
N THR A 88 -14.20 20.29 -41.30
CA THR A 88 -14.13 20.78 -42.69
C THR A 88 -14.09 19.63 -43.71
N ALA A 89 -13.36 18.55 -43.45
CA ALA A 89 -13.33 17.38 -44.34
C ALA A 89 -14.67 16.60 -44.38
N GLY A 90 -15.35 16.47 -43.24
CA GLY A 90 -16.67 15.83 -43.17
C GLY A 90 -17.77 16.65 -43.85
N VAL A 91 -17.73 17.98 -43.70
CA VAL A 91 -18.66 18.88 -44.38
C VAL A 91 -18.44 18.88 -45.89
N LEU A 92 -17.18 18.93 -46.36
CA LEU A 92 -16.86 18.87 -47.79
C LEU A 92 -17.26 17.54 -48.46
N ALA A 93 -17.16 16.42 -47.73
CA ALA A 93 -17.61 15.12 -48.20
C ALA A 93 -19.14 14.98 -48.26
N SER A 94 -19.89 15.75 -47.46
CA SER A 94 -21.36 15.76 -47.48
C SER A 94 -21.97 16.74 -48.49
N THR A 95 -21.17 17.66 -49.05
CA THR A 95 -21.63 18.68 -50.00
C THR A 95 -21.24 18.39 -51.46
N SER A 96 -20.68 17.21 -51.75
CA SER A 96 -20.33 16.74 -53.11
C SER A 96 -21.24 15.59 -53.52
#